data_AF-A0A3M0ZQ52-F1
#
_entry.id   AF-A0A3M0ZQ52-F1
#
_cell.length_a   1.000
_cell.length_b   1.000
_cell.length_c   1.000
_cell.angle_alpha   90.00
_cell.angle_beta   90.00
_cell.angle_gamma   90.00
#
_symmetry.space_group_name_H-M   'P 1'
#
loop_
_entity.id
_entity.type
_entity.pdbx_description
1 polymer ?
#
loop_
_entity_poly.entity_id
_entity_poly.type
_entity_poly.pdbx_seq_one_letter_code
_entity_poly.pdbx_strand_id
1 'polypeptide(L)'
;MLVSESGTQLDSGWNGLAHDTDLIEGASITFAVVRRCTTDQSVCMTDADCPGGKCELTCDCDSQNNTVCEITGPTHQSRCLVTMEPCNTNADCTSDQCVKFFGPPLPLSTAGTPACVMTYFASPLTGTADSKTGEGSASAFLRSRVHLGIDVAQPCPRCGAPSQNPKVGDQFTCEGGPNDGQPCTVDAVSPDFGGTSSDCPADPTANVSGVGLAIRMKEITTGTVSEQAKVPCGGSFAPVFPDPVLGSVCLDDGSPCMTNADCLRCTNDPTVACSTNADCGAGGTCAAAPEQPVTCGMYCHCGYCGGDIDQPCFSDADCTAPDKCVSGEPFGVLQQAAPNNCASLFCGTVNPEECCSDDTPDRCIAGQATNKTGECAQASYLVCQSDADCGPTGPCVFKNTPCFEHVIARTGTPSPLGKYCVDDPNGGACTTNADCSVGACVDDTSKPKTTALFCIPPTSSSAINTAGGIPGPGAIVFKSVVFTCRCGDGKVGCDEQCDDGNQVNGDGCDQACRIE
;
A
#
# COMPACT_ATOMS: atom_id res chain seq x y z
N MET A 1 -6.04 -17.41 -0.91
CA MET A 1 -5.77 -16.49 -2.04
C MET A 1 -6.61 -15.24 -1.86
N LEU A 2 -6.01 -14.05 -1.93
CA LEU A 2 -6.70 -12.76 -1.95
C LEU A 2 -6.73 -12.23 -3.38
N VAL A 3 -7.85 -11.69 -3.82
CA VAL A 3 -8.06 -11.08 -5.14
C VAL A 3 -8.65 -9.68 -4.94
N SER A 4 -8.09 -8.64 -5.56
CA SER A 4 -8.64 -7.29 -5.47
C SER A 4 -10.00 -7.17 -6.17
N GLU A 5 -10.94 -6.47 -5.54
CA GLU A 5 -12.25 -6.16 -6.12
C GLU A 5 -12.38 -4.69 -6.50
N SER A 6 -13.40 -4.40 -7.31
CA SER A 6 -13.79 -3.06 -7.74
C SER A 6 -13.97 -2.06 -6.59
N GLY A 7 -13.50 -0.84 -6.81
CA GLY A 7 -13.42 0.21 -5.80
C GLY A 7 -12.44 -0.11 -4.67
N THR A 8 -11.40 -0.89 -4.96
CA THR A 8 -10.13 -0.84 -4.22
C THR A 8 -9.46 0.49 -4.54
N GLN A 9 -9.15 1.29 -3.53
CA GLN A 9 -8.77 2.69 -3.70
C GLN A 9 -7.43 3.01 -3.02
N LEU A 10 -6.65 3.86 -3.69
CA LEU A 10 -5.41 4.44 -3.19
C LEU A 10 -5.60 5.95 -2.97
N ASP A 11 -5.30 6.38 -1.74
CA ASP A 11 -5.02 7.76 -1.43
C ASP A 11 -3.52 7.95 -1.30
N SER A 12 -2.95 8.89 -2.04
CA SER A 12 -1.52 9.19 -2.02
C SER A 12 -1.25 10.67 -2.17
N GLY A 13 -0.17 11.13 -1.53
CA GLY A 13 0.32 12.49 -1.72
C GLY A 13 -0.40 13.56 -0.89
N TRP A 14 0.37 14.54 -0.42
CA TRP A 14 -0.08 15.59 0.49
C TRP A 14 -1.05 16.61 -0.13
N ASN A 15 -1.06 16.76 -1.46
CA ASN A 15 -1.82 17.79 -2.16
C ASN A 15 -3.26 17.39 -2.54
N GLY A 16 -3.64 16.11 -2.36
CA GLY A 16 -4.97 15.58 -2.70
C GLY A 16 -5.20 15.26 -4.17
N LEU A 17 -4.19 15.39 -5.05
CA LEU A 17 -4.34 15.14 -6.50
C LEU A 17 -4.27 13.65 -6.90
N ALA A 18 -3.94 12.77 -5.95
CA ALA A 18 -3.84 11.33 -6.13
C ALA A 18 -4.63 10.59 -5.04
N HIS A 19 -5.80 11.14 -4.68
CA HIS A 19 -6.80 10.57 -3.78
C HIS A 19 -7.90 9.87 -4.57
N ASP A 20 -8.64 8.96 -3.93
CA ASP A 20 -9.71 8.16 -4.55
C ASP A 20 -9.28 7.49 -5.88
N THR A 21 -8.00 7.16 -6.02
CA THR A 21 -7.47 6.55 -7.25
C THR A 21 -7.82 5.07 -7.26
N ASP A 22 -8.72 4.66 -8.15
CA ASP A 22 -9.11 3.26 -8.32
C ASP A 22 -7.91 2.43 -8.79
N LEU A 23 -7.65 1.33 -8.09
CA LEU A 23 -6.59 0.39 -8.42
C LEU A 23 -7.09 -0.73 -9.33
N ILE A 24 -6.14 -1.52 -9.85
CA ILE A 24 -6.40 -2.70 -10.66
C ILE A 24 -7.26 -3.74 -9.94
N GLU A 25 -8.31 -4.19 -10.62
CA GLU A 25 -9.24 -5.24 -10.19
C GLU A 25 -8.75 -6.62 -10.65
N GLY A 26 -8.93 -7.66 -9.83
CA GLY A 26 -8.48 -9.02 -10.13
C GLY A 26 -7.02 -9.32 -9.79
N ALA A 27 -6.24 -8.32 -9.38
CA ALA A 27 -4.85 -8.53 -8.95
C ALA A 27 -4.83 -9.43 -7.71
N SER A 28 -4.10 -10.53 -7.78
CA SER A 28 -4.18 -11.60 -6.79
C SER A 28 -2.86 -11.89 -6.08
N ILE A 29 -2.98 -12.28 -4.82
CA ILE A 29 -1.87 -12.58 -3.90
C ILE A 29 -2.24 -13.81 -3.10
N THR A 30 -1.42 -14.86 -3.17
CA THR A 30 -1.62 -16.06 -2.34
C THR A 30 -0.82 -15.96 -1.04
N PHE A 31 -1.38 -16.49 0.03
CA PHE A 31 -0.72 -16.63 1.33
C PHE A 31 -1.11 -18.00 1.92
N ALA A 32 -0.24 -18.54 2.76
CA ALA A 32 -0.45 -19.78 3.48
C ALA A 32 -0.63 -19.51 4.97
N VAL A 33 -1.38 -20.39 5.63
CA VAL A 33 -1.34 -20.52 7.09
C VAL A 33 0.04 -21.05 7.49
N VAL A 34 0.67 -20.42 8.48
CA VAL A 34 1.99 -20.83 8.98
C VAL A 34 1.88 -22.19 9.65
N ARG A 35 2.94 -23.00 9.52
CA ARG A 35 3.11 -24.23 10.30
C ARG A 35 4.26 -24.06 11.29
N ARG A 36 4.10 -24.66 12.48
CA ARG A 36 5.09 -24.65 13.55
C ARG A 36 5.38 -26.04 14.07
N CYS A 37 6.62 -26.25 14.51
CA CYS A 37 7.04 -27.49 15.13
C CYS A 37 6.42 -27.64 16.53
N THR A 38 5.78 -28.79 16.78
CA THR A 38 5.12 -29.07 18.07
C THR A 38 6.06 -29.07 19.28
N THR A 39 7.37 -29.28 19.05
CA THR A 39 8.40 -29.37 20.10
C THR A 39 9.00 -28.03 20.53
N ASP A 40 9.33 -27.15 19.58
CA ASP A 40 10.08 -25.90 19.83
C ASP A 40 9.42 -24.64 19.25
N GLN A 41 8.25 -24.77 18.60
CA GLN A 41 7.49 -23.69 17.95
C GLN A 41 8.23 -22.96 16.83
N SER A 42 9.34 -23.51 16.32
CA SER A 42 10.01 -22.99 15.12
C SER A 42 9.10 -23.11 13.88
N VAL A 43 9.24 -22.20 12.92
CA VAL A 43 8.49 -22.24 11.66
C VAL A 43 9.03 -23.36 10.79
N CYS A 44 8.15 -24.18 10.23
CA CYS A 44 8.48 -25.37 9.45
C CYS A 44 7.65 -25.44 8.17
N MET A 45 8.07 -26.27 7.22
CA MET A 45 7.28 -26.63 6.04
C MET A 45 6.86 -28.11 6.06
N THR A 46 7.69 -28.96 6.68
CA THR A 46 7.53 -30.41 6.74
C THR A 46 7.91 -30.95 8.12
N ASP A 47 7.44 -32.16 8.46
CA ASP A 47 7.85 -32.85 9.71
C ASP A 47 9.38 -33.05 9.83
N ALA A 48 10.10 -33.08 8.70
CA ALA A 48 11.56 -33.21 8.69
C ALA A 48 12.28 -31.96 9.23
N ASP A 49 11.64 -30.79 9.20
CA ASP A 49 12.15 -29.55 9.77
C ASP A 49 12.04 -29.50 11.30
N CYS A 50 11.34 -30.48 11.92
CA CYS A 50 10.98 -30.51 13.33
C CYS A 50 11.69 -31.66 14.09
N PRO A 51 12.86 -31.43 14.73
CA PRO A 51 13.59 -32.48 15.44
C PRO A 51 12.76 -33.11 16.58
N GLY A 52 12.24 -34.31 16.33
CA GLY A 52 11.40 -35.05 17.29
C GLY A 52 9.97 -34.54 17.44
N GLY A 53 9.50 -33.68 16.54
CA GLY A 53 8.14 -33.12 16.53
C GLY A 53 7.37 -33.40 15.25
N LYS A 54 6.25 -32.70 15.08
CA LYS A 54 5.48 -32.60 13.83
C LYS A 54 5.36 -31.13 13.42
N CYS A 55 5.15 -30.90 12.13
CA CYS A 55 4.93 -29.59 11.53
C CYS A 55 3.43 -29.33 11.36
N GLU A 56 2.80 -28.77 12.39
CA GLU A 56 1.35 -28.59 12.47
C GLU A 56 0.95 -27.14 12.14
N LEU A 57 -0.25 -26.95 11.58
CA LEU A 57 -0.79 -25.61 11.29
C LEU A 57 -1.02 -24.84 12.60
N THR A 58 -0.80 -23.52 12.59
CA THR A 58 -1.04 -22.68 13.78
C THR A 58 -2.51 -22.60 14.21
N CYS A 59 -3.44 -22.94 13.31
CA CYS A 59 -4.88 -22.94 13.52
C CYS A 59 -5.54 -24.14 12.84
N ASP A 60 -6.83 -24.32 13.13
CA ASP A 60 -7.73 -25.14 12.32
C ASP A 60 -8.92 -24.27 11.89
N CYS A 61 -8.95 -23.92 10.60
CA CYS A 61 -9.95 -23.04 10.00
C CYS A 61 -11.39 -23.55 10.17
N ASP A 62 -11.60 -24.86 10.26
CA ASP A 62 -12.92 -25.50 10.45
C ASP A 62 -13.35 -25.54 11.92
N SER A 63 -12.39 -25.46 12.83
CA SER A 63 -12.65 -25.62 14.26
C SER A 63 -13.46 -24.45 14.81
N GLN A 64 -14.34 -24.72 15.76
CA GLN A 64 -15.08 -23.65 16.46
C GLN A 64 -14.22 -22.90 17.51
N ASN A 65 -13.02 -23.42 17.81
CA ASN A 65 -12.24 -23.11 19.01
C ASN A 65 -10.77 -22.71 18.76
N ASN A 66 -10.22 -22.93 17.56
CA ASN A 66 -8.83 -22.63 17.21
C ASN A 66 -8.74 -21.90 15.85
N THR A 67 -9.42 -20.76 15.76
CA THR A 67 -9.74 -20.07 14.49
C THR A 67 -8.71 -19.00 14.10
N VAL A 68 -7.83 -18.59 15.02
CA VAL A 68 -6.82 -17.54 14.80
C VAL A 68 -5.57 -18.14 14.17
N CYS A 69 -5.43 -17.94 12.86
CA CYS A 69 -4.33 -18.43 12.04
C CYS A 69 -3.20 -17.41 11.96
N GLU A 70 -1.95 -17.81 12.18
CA GLU A 70 -0.82 -17.05 11.63
C GLU A 70 -0.78 -17.24 10.12
N ILE A 71 -0.53 -16.16 9.37
CA ILE A 71 -0.46 -16.17 7.90
C ILE A 71 0.87 -15.62 7.41
N THR A 72 1.36 -16.15 6.30
CA THR A 72 2.53 -15.63 5.59
C THR A 72 2.41 -15.74 4.07
N GLY A 73 3.08 -14.84 3.36
CA GLY A 73 3.12 -14.85 1.90
C GLY A 73 4.01 -13.73 1.35
N PRO A 74 3.94 -13.44 0.05
CA PRO A 74 3.21 -14.18 -0.98
C PRO A 74 3.74 -15.60 -1.24
N THR A 75 2.85 -16.55 -1.55
CA THR A 75 3.23 -17.93 -1.94
C THR A 75 3.30 -18.14 -3.46
N HIS A 76 2.70 -17.28 -4.28
CA HIS A 76 2.65 -17.38 -5.75
C HIS A 76 4.02 -17.32 -6.43
N GLN A 77 4.04 -17.64 -7.73
CA GLN A 77 5.23 -17.69 -8.59
C GLN A 77 6.08 -16.42 -8.48
N SER A 78 7.37 -16.60 -8.17
CA SER A 78 8.35 -15.51 -8.22
C SER A 78 8.68 -15.15 -9.67
N ARG A 79 9.00 -13.88 -9.91
CA ARG A 79 9.41 -13.33 -11.21
C ARG A 79 10.66 -12.46 -11.05
N CYS A 80 11.48 -12.37 -12.10
CA CYS A 80 12.67 -11.52 -12.08
C CYS A 80 12.30 -10.04 -11.97
N LEU A 81 12.99 -9.31 -11.10
CA LEU A 81 12.66 -7.93 -10.70
C LEU A 81 12.71 -6.90 -11.85
N VAL A 82 13.46 -7.18 -12.92
CA VAL A 82 13.58 -6.34 -14.13
C VAL A 82 12.77 -6.88 -15.30
N THR A 83 12.91 -8.18 -15.66
CA THR A 83 12.26 -8.74 -16.87
C THR A 83 10.84 -9.25 -16.62
N MET A 84 10.43 -9.40 -15.36
CA MET A 84 9.20 -10.09 -14.93
C MET A 84 9.04 -11.54 -15.43
N GLU A 85 10.09 -12.16 -15.95
CA GLU A 85 10.07 -13.59 -16.33
C GLU A 85 9.96 -14.49 -15.08
N PRO A 86 9.20 -15.59 -15.12
CA PRO A 86 9.12 -16.53 -14.00
C PRO A 86 10.48 -17.09 -13.57
N CYS A 87 10.75 -17.09 -12.27
CA CYS A 87 12.00 -17.56 -11.67
C CYS A 87 11.73 -18.37 -10.39
N ASN A 88 12.66 -19.23 -10.01
CA ASN A 88 12.65 -19.93 -8.72
C ASN A 88 13.78 -19.44 -7.82
N THR A 89 14.88 -18.97 -8.40
CA THR A 89 16.08 -18.49 -7.71
C THR A 89 16.67 -17.28 -8.42
N ASN A 90 17.55 -16.53 -7.74
CA ASN A 90 18.30 -15.43 -8.35
C ASN A 90 19.23 -15.88 -9.50
N ALA A 91 19.52 -17.17 -9.65
CA ALA A 91 20.33 -17.68 -10.75
C ALA A 91 19.56 -17.74 -12.09
N ASP A 92 18.23 -17.75 -12.04
CA ASP A 92 17.36 -17.71 -13.22
C ASP A 92 17.29 -16.29 -13.82
N CYS A 93 17.64 -15.27 -13.02
CA CYS A 93 17.58 -13.85 -13.38
C CYS A 93 18.97 -13.33 -13.78
N THR A 94 19.08 -12.71 -14.96
CA THR A 94 20.37 -12.29 -15.52
C THR A 94 20.97 -11.09 -14.75
N SER A 95 21.74 -11.38 -13.70
CA SER A 95 22.30 -10.39 -12.76
C SER A 95 21.26 -9.56 -11.99
N ASP A 96 20.12 -10.17 -11.67
CA ASP A 96 18.97 -9.52 -11.04
C ASP A 96 18.35 -10.41 -9.93
N GLN A 97 17.37 -9.89 -9.19
CA GLN A 97 16.73 -10.59 -8.08
C GLN A 97 15.45 -11.31 -8.51
N CYS A 98 15.28 -12.54 -8.03
CA CYS A 98 14.02 -13.26 -8.12
C CYS A 98 13.13 -12.82 -6.95
N VAL A 99 12.03 -12.12 -7.25
CA VAL A 99 11.15 -11.48 -6.25
C VAL A 99 9.70 -11.90 -6.46
N LYS A 100 8.84 -11.57 -5.51
CA LYS A 100 7.39 -11.74 -5.66
C LYS A 100 6.71 -10.38 -5.77
N PHE A 101 5.92 -10.21 -6.81
CA PHE A 101 5.23 -8.95 -7.09
C PHE A 101 3.87 -8.86 -6.36
N PHE A 102 3.50 -7.63 -6.03
CA PHE A 102 2.17 -7.23 -5.56
C PHE A 102 1.32 -6.89 -6.79
N GLY A 103 0.83 -7.93 -7.49
CA GLY A 103 0.10 -7.79 -8.76
C GLY A 103 0.98 -7.43 -9.98
N PRO A 104 0.35 -7.28 -11.16
CA PRO A 104 1.00 -6.77 -12.38
C PRO A 104 1.33 -5.26 -12.27
N PRO A 105 2.00 -4.64 -13.26
CA PRO A 105 2.32 -3.22 -13.24
C PRO A 105 1.07 -2.35 -13.06
N LEU A 106 1.10 -1.46 -12.08
CA LEU A 106 0.00 -0.56 -11.72
C LEU A 106 0.13 0.76 -12.50
N PRO A 107 -0.78 1.05 -13.45
CA PRO A 107 -0.84 2.34 -14.11
C PRO A 107 -1.44 3.39 -13.17
N LEU A 108 -0.71 4.48 -12.95
CA LEU A 108 -1.20 5.68 -12.26
C LEU A 108 -1.02 6.89 -13.19
N SER A 109 -1.99 7.79 -13.23
CA SER A 109 -1.89 9.03 -13.98
C SER A 109 -2.59 10.11 -13.15
N THR A 110 -1.82 11.07 -12.64
CA THR A 110 -2.35 12.11 -11.75
C THR A 110 -1.80 13.46 -12.16
N ALA A 111 -2.67 14.46 -12.26
CA ALA A 111 -2.33 15.80 -12.75
C ALA A 111 -1.54 15.83 -14.09
N GLY A 112 -1.88 14.92 -15.02
CA GLY A 112 -1.17 14.78 -16.30
C GLY A 112 0.25 14.20 -16.19
N THR A 113 0.61 13.60 -15.07
CA THR A 113 1.88 12.88 -14.87
C THR A 113 1.64 11.37 -14.87
N PRO A 114 2.01 10.64 -15.95
CA PRO A 114 1.87 9.20 -15.98
C PRO A 114 3.04 8.50 -15.26
N ALA A 115 2.72 7.51 -14.46
CA ALA A 115 3.67 6.66 -13.74
C ALA A 115 3.25 5.19 -13.85
N CYS A 116 4.22 4.32 -14.11
CA CYS A 116 4.01 2.87 -14.07
C CYS A 116 4.71 2.28 -12.84
N VAL A 117 3.92 1.81 -11.87
CA VAL A 117 4.41 1.36 -10.57
C VAL A 117 4.45 -0.16 -10.50
N MET A 118 5.65 -0.71 -10.32
CA MET A 118 5.87 -2.14 -10.11
C MET A 118 6.23 -2.38 -8.65
N THR A 119 5.32 -2.96 -7.87
CA THR A 119 5.52 -3.19 -6.44
C THR A 119 5.87 -4.65 -6.15
N TYR A 120 6.89 -4.88 -5.32
CA TYR A 120 7.35 -6.22 -4.93
C TYR A 120 7.57 -6.32 -3.42
N PHE A 121 7.52 -7.54 -2.89
CA PHE A 121 7.74 -7.82 -1.48
C PHE A 121 9.24 -7.82 -1.18
N ALA A 122 9.68 -6.93 -0.29
CA ALA A 122 11.06 -6.84 0.18
C ALA A 122 11.32 -7.76 1.39
N SER A 123 10.27 -8.12 2.12
CA SER A 123 10.22 -9.26 3.03
C SER A 123 8.87 -9.97 2.87
N PRO A 124 8.72 -11.22 3.34
CA PRO A 124 7.40 -11.83 3.45
C PRO A 124 6.43 -10.94 4.23
N LEU A 125 5.17 -10.96 3.81
CA LEU A 125 4.03 -10.55 4.61
C LEU A 125 3.88 -11.55 5.76
N THR A 126 3.58 -11.04 6.94
CA THR A 126 3.30 -11.84 8.15
C THR A 126 2.14 -11.22 8.90
N GLY A 127 1.23 -12.03 9.44
CA GLY A 127 0.10 -11.54 10.20
C GLY A 127 -0.71 -12.63 10.87
N THR A 128 -1.91 -12.27 11.33
CA THR A 128 -2.92 -13.18 11.85
C THR A 128 -4.27 -12.92 11.22
N ALA A 129 -5.07 -13.97 11.03
CA ALA A 129 -6.47 -13.89 10.59
C ALA A 129 -7.34 -14.89 11.36
N ASP A 130 -8.48 -14.46 11.86
CA ASP A 130 -9.48 -15.30 12.53
C ASP A 130 -10.55 -15.76 11.53
N SER A 131 -10.61 -17.06 11.25
CA SER A 131 -11.56 -17.65 10.28
C SER A 131 -13.03 -17.41 10.65
N LYS A 132 -13.33 -17.24 11.95
CA LYS A 132 -14.70 -17.23 12.48
C LYS A 132 -15.28 -15.84 12.69
N THR A 133 -14.43 -14.84 12.99
CA THR A 133 -14.85 -13.43 13.09
C THR A 133 -14.56 -12.67 11.80
N GLY A 134 -13.55 -13.10 11.04
CA GLY A 134 -13.01 -12.34 9.91
C GLY A 134 -12.05 -11.24 10.31
N GLU A 135 -11.67 -11.15 11.59
CA GLU A 135 -10.69 -10.17 12.07
C GLU A 135 -9.28 -10.56 11.63
N GLY A 136 -8.56 -9.63 11.01
CA GLY A 136 -7.19 -9.86 10.56
C GLY A 136 -6.31 -8.62 10.73
N SER A 137 -5.02 -8.87 11.00
CA SER A 137 -3.97 -7.85 11.02
C SER A 137 -2.68 -8.43 10.46
N ALA A 138 -2.04 -7.75 9.53
CA ALA A 138 -0.78 -8.15 8.91
C ALA A 138 0.16 -6.97 8.70
N SER A 139 1.45 -7.26 8.56
CA SER A 139 2.47 -6.30 8.15
C SER A 139 3.10 -6.75 6.84
N ALA A 140 3.36 -5.80 5.94
CA ALA A 140 4.10 -6.03 4.70
C ALA A 140 5.16 -4.95 4.49
N PHE A 141 6.38 -5.38 4.17
CA PHE A 141 7.40 -4.48 3.66
C PHE A 141 7.54 -4.64 2.15
N LEU A 142 7.07 -3.62 1.44
CA LEU A 142 7.05 -3.56 -0.01
C LEU A 142 8.12 -2.60 -0.51
N ARG A 143 8.52 -2.79 -1.77
CA ARG A 143 9.28 -1.82 -2.54
C ARG A 143 8.57 -1.55 -3.86
N SER A 144 8.37 -0.28 -4.17
CA SER A 144 7.67 0.15 -5.38
C SER A 144 8.66 0.80 -6.34
N ARG A 145 8.94 0.14 -7.48
CA ARG A 145 9.68 0.74 -8.58
C ARG A 145 8.74 1.62 -9.40
N VAL A 146 9.00 2.92 -9.39
CA VAL A 146 8.25 3.91 -10.15
C VAL A 146 8.99 4.22 -11.44
N HIS A 147 8.34 3.94 -12.57
CA HIS A 147 8.81 4.28 -13.91
C HIS A 147 8.00 5.46 -14.45
N LEU A 148 8.63 6.34 -15.23
CA LEU A 148 7.88 7.30 -16.05
C LEU A 148 6.99 6.54 -17.03
N GLY A 149 5.71 6.89 -17.10
CA GLY A 149 4.75 6.20 -17.96
C GLY A 149 4.88 6.57 -19.45
N ILE A 150 4.23 5.78 -20.31
CA ILE A 150 4.31 5.94 -21.77
C ILE A 150 3.55 7.20 -22.22
N ASP A 151 2.30 7.35 -21.74
CA ASP A 151 1.44 8.52 -21.97
C ASP A 151 0.41 8.67 -20.84
N VAL A 152 -0.25 9.83 -20.72
CA VAL A 152 -1.30 10.09 -19.72
C VAL A 152 -2.48 9.13 -19.81
N ALA A 153 -2.82 8.64 -21.02
CA ALA A 153 -3.88 7.65 -21.26
C ALA A 153 -3.36 6.20 -21.33
N GLN A 154 -2.04 5.99 -21.19
CA GLN A 154 -1.41 4.67 -21.13
C GLN A 154 -0.17 4.74 -20.23
N PRO A 155 -0.32 4.79 -18.90
CA PRO A 155 0.82 4.97 -18.00
C PRO A 155 1.74 3.74 -17.99
N CYS A 156 1.17 2.54 -17.98
CA CYS A 156 1.90 1.28 -18.13
C CYS A 156 1.75 0.69 -19.54
N PRO A 157 2.67 -0.20 -19.95
CA PRO A 157 2.37 -1.23 -20.92
C PRO A 157 1.10 -1.98 -20.54
N ARG A 158 0.24 -2.26 -21.52
CA ARG A 158 -1.07 -2.89 -21.28
C ARG A 158 -1.26 -4.18 -22.07
N CYS A 159 -2.09 -5.06 -21.54
CA CYS A 159 -2.53 -6.29 -22.17
C CYS A 159 -4.01 -6.13 -22.58
N GLY A 160 -4.25 -5.50 -23.73
CA GLY A 160 -5.59 -5.12 -24.19
C GLY A 160 -6.04 -3.73 -23.71
N ALA A 161 -6.56 -2.94 -24.64
CA ALA A 161 -7.03 -1.57 -24.43
C ALA A 161 -8.41 -1.50 -23.74
N PRO A 162 -8.75 -0.40 -23.03
CA PRO A 162 -10.07 -0.20 -22.42
C PRO A 162 -11.25 -0.45 -23.37
N SER A 163 -11.11 -0.03 -24.63
CA SER A 163 -12.13 -0.20 -25.69
C SER A 163 -12.40 -1.66 -26.09
N GLN A 164 -11.54 -2.60 -25.68
CA GLN A 164 -11.72 -4.04 -25.88
C GLN A 164 -12.45 -4.71 -24.71
N ASN A 165 -12.71 -3.98 -23.60
CA ASN A 165 -13.29 -4.50 -22.36
C ASN A 165 -12.60 -5.79 -21.86
N PRO A 166 -11.28 -5.76 -21.62
CA PRO A 166 -10.51 -6.93 -21.20
C PRO A 166 -10.97 -7.45 -19.84
N LYS A 167 -10.84 -8.76 -19.64
CA LYS A 167 -11.11 -9.46 -18.38
C LYS A 167 -9.89 -10.28 -17.96
N VAL A 168 -9.77 -10.56 -16.66
CA VAL A 168 -8.74 -11.46 -16.14
C VAL A 168 -8.79 -12.81 -16.85
N GLY A 169 -7.64 -13.30 -17.32
CA GLY A 169 -7.51 -14.52 -18.11
C GLY A 169 -7.68 -14.36 -19.63
N ASP A 170 -8.13 -13.19 -20.13
CA ASP A 170 -8.14 -12.93 -21.57
C ASP A 170 -6.71 -12.89 -22.13
N GLN A 171 -6.55 -13.27 -23.41
CA GLN A 171 -5.28 -13.24 -24.12
C GLN A 171 -5.23 -12.10 -25.13
N PHE A 172 -4.21 -11.26 -25.01
CA PHE A 172 -3.92 -10.15 -25.92
C PHE A 172 -2.43 -10.15 -26.29
N THR A 173 -1.95 -9.05 -26.85
CA THR A 173 -0.51 -8.73 -26.96
C THR A 173 -0.19 -7.52 -26.11
N CYS A 174 1.02 -7.47 -25.56
CA CYS A 174 1.50 -6.27 -24.88
C CYS A 174 1.54 -5.09 -25.84
N GLU A 175 1.01 -3.96 -25.40
CA GLU A 175 1.13 -2.66 -26.06
C GLU A 175 2.09 -1.80 -25.26
N GLY A 176 3.28 -1.56 -25.81
CA GLY A 176 4.38 -0.84 -25.16
C GLY A 176 5.30 -1.71 -24.28
N GLY A 177 6.33 -1.06 -23.72
CA GLY A 177 7.35 -1.73 -22.90
C GLY A 177 8.34 -2.59 -23.69
N PRO A 178 9.25 -3.32 -23.02
CA PRO A 178 10.24 -4.18 -23.67
C PRO A 178 9.62 -5.37 -24.44
N ASN A 179 8.41 -5.79 -24.06
CA ASN A 179 7.70 -6.92 -24.64
C ASN A 179 6.63 -6.51 -25.67
N ASP A 180 6.70 -5.30 -26.23
CA ASP A 180 5.74 -4.80 -27.23
C ASP A 180 5.47 -5.82 -28.36
N GLY A 181 4.20 -6.09 -28.63
CA GLY A 181 3.74 -7.09 -29.59
C GLY A 181 3.88 -8.56 -29.18
N GLN A 182 4.45 -8.89 -28.02
CA GLN A 182 4.47 -10.26 -27.49
C GLN A 182 3.11 -10.66 -26.90
N PRO A 183 2.73 -11.96 -26.90
CA PRO A 183 1.50 -12.41 -26.26
C PRO A 183 1.54 -12.20 -24.74
N CYS A 184 0.38 -11.88 -24.16
CA CYS A 184 0.21 -11.69 -22.73
C CYS A 184 -1.13 -12.24 -22.27
N THR A 185 -1.22 -12.58 -20.98
CA THR A 185 -2.50 -12.89 -20.32
C THR A 185 -2.85 -11.76 -19.36
N VAL A 186 -4.12 -11.32 -19.33
CA VAL A 186 -4.57 -10.28 -18.41
C VAL A 186 -4.56 -10.82 -16.97
N ASP A 187 -3.71 -10.26 -16.13
CA ASP A 187 -3.62 -10.61 -14.69
C ASP A 187 -4.60 -9.79 -13.85
N ALA A 188 -4.83 -8.52 -14.25
CA ALA A 188 -5.73 -7.59 -13.57
C ALA A 188 -6.19 -6.49 -14.54
N VAL A 189 -7.27 -5.79 -14.23
CA VAL A 189 -7.86 -4.75 -15.09
C VAL A 189 -7.89 -3.41 -14.37
N SER A 190 -7.31 -2.37 -14.97
CA SER A 190 -7.54 -0.99 -14.56
C SER A 190 -8.83 -0.48 -15.21
N PRO A 191 -9.77 0.12 -14.45
CA PRO A 191 -10.99 0.72 -15.00
C PRO A 191 -10.70 1.77 -16.09
N ASP A 192 -9.68 2.61 -15.87
CA ASP A 192 -9.29 3.71 -16.77
C ASP A 192 -8.32 3.28 -17.88
N PHE A 193 -7.40 2.34 -17.62
CA PHE A 193 -6.25 2.06 -18.50
C PHE A 193 -6.27 0.69 -19.19
N GLY A 194 -7.22 -0.19 -18.85
CA GLY A 194 -7.43 -1.48 -19.50
C GLY A 194 -6.68 -2.63 -18.83
N GLY A 195 -6.39 -3.69 -19.59
CA GLY A 195 -5.79 -4.91 -19.04
C GLY A 195 -4.33 -4.68 -18.67
N THR A 196 -3.91 -5.24 -17.54
CA THR A 196 -2.53 -5.20 -17.04
C THR A 196 -2.02 -6.62 -16.89
N SER A 197 -0.72 -6.83 -17.11
CA SER A 197 -0.11 -8.15 -17.13
C SER A 197 1.33 -8.10 -16.66
N SER A 198 1.73 -9.10 -15.88
CA SER A 198 3.11 -9.37 -15.49
C SER A 198 3.99 -9.78 -16.69
N ASP A 199 3.38 -10.12 -17.83
CA ASP A 199 4.09 -10.43 -19.07
C ASP A 199 4.43 -9.15 -19.87
N CYS A 200 3.91 -7.98 -19.45
CA CYS A 200 4.15 -6.66 -20.05
C CYS A 200 4.91 -5.74 -19.07
N PRO A 201 6.20 -5.99 -18.78
CA PRO A 201 6.99 -5.21 -17.85
C PRO A 201 7.17 -3.76 -18.31
N ALA A 202 7.30 -2.82 -17.36
CA ALA A 202 7.67 -1.43 -17.65
C ALA A 202 9.09 -1.33 -18.24
N ASP A 203 9.39 -0.25 -18.95
CA ASP A 203 10.75 0.01 -19.45
C ASP A 203 11.73 0.24 -18.27
N PRO A 204 12.74 -0.61 -18.06
CA PRO A 204 13.67 -0.46 -16.94
C PRO A 204 14.48 0.84 -16.97
N THR A 205 14.64 1.44 -18.16
CA THR A 205 15.37 2.71 -18.33
C THR A 205 14.57 3.93 -17.88
N ALA A 206 13.24 3.79 -17.77
CA ALA A 206 12.34 4.83 -17.28
C ALA A 206 12.22 4.90 -15.74
N ASN A 207 12.94 4.04 -15.00
CA ASN A 207 12.89 3.96 -13.54
C ASN A 207 13.46 5.23 -12.85
N VAL A 208 12.60 5.95 -12.14
CA VAL A 208 12.94 7.18 -11.38
C VAL A 208 12.94 6.96 -9.85
N SER A 209 12.90 5.71 -9.41
CA SER A 209 12.93 5.31 -7.99
C SER A 209 14.21 4.56 -7.58
N GLY A 210 15.14 4.34 -8.52
CA GLY A 210 16.37 3.59 -8.28
C GLY A 210 16.09 2.16 -7.83
N VAL A 211 16.47 1.81 -6.60
CA VAL A 211 16.25 0.47 -6.01
C VAL A 211 14.77 0.18 -5.67
N GLY A 212 13.89 1.19 -5.76
CA GLY A 212 12.48 1.13 -5.42
C GLY A 212 12.19 1.85 -4.10
N LEU A 213 11.06 2.58 -4.07
CA LEU A 213 10.59 3.31 -2.90
C LEU A 213 10.20 2.34 -1.77
N ALA A 214 10.62 2.62 -0.54
CA ALA A 214 10.32 1.77 0.61
C ALA A 214 8.89 2.02 1.13
N ILE A 215 7.95 1.14 0.80
CA ILE A 215 6.55 1.22 1.24
C ILE A 215 6.35 0.25 2.42
N ARG A 216 6.16 0.79 3.62
CA ARG A 216 5.99 0.01 4.85
C ARG A 216 4.54 0.06 5.29
N MET A 217 3.81 -1.03 5.07
CA MET A 217 2.46 -1.22 5.61
C MET A 217 2.61 -1.95 6.95
N LYS A 218 2.66 -1.18 8.04
CA LYS A 218 2.86 -1.75 9.38
C LYS A 218 1.62 -2.49 9.87
N GLU A 219 0.44 -2.02 9.48
CA GLU A 219 -0.85 -2.53 9.91
C GLU A 219 -1.83 -2.52 8.72
N ILE A 220 -1.92 -3.68 8.07
CA ILE A 220 -2.97 -4.05 7.12
C ILE A 220 -4.05 -4.74 7.95
N THR A 221 -5.18 -4.08 8.21
CA THR A 221 -6.19 -4.57 9.15
C THR A 221 -7.61 -4.54 8.59
N THR A 222 -8.45 -5.46 9.06
CA THR A 222 -9.91 -5.40 8.87
C THR A 222 -10.60 -4.51 9.90
N GLY A 223 -9.89 -4.04 10.92
CA GLY A 223 -10.39 -3.09 11.92
C GLY A 223 -10.19 -1.63 11.48
N THR A 224 -10.26 -0.71 12.44
CA THR A 224 -9.85 0.69 12.22
C THR A 224 -8.35 0.84 12.41
N VAL A 225 -7.65 1.27 11.37
CA VAL A 225 -6.31 1.86 11.51
C VAL A 225 -6.46 3.37 11.54
N SER A 226 -5.93 4.00 12.57
CA SER A 226 -5.82 5.45 12.64
C SER A 226 -4.41 5.82 13.00
N GLU A 227 -3.69 6.37 12.02
CA GLU A 227 -2.50 7.13 12.33
C GLU A 227 -2.87 8.61 12.29
N GLN A 228 -2.66 9.29 13.41
CA GLN A 228 -2.32 10.71 13.34
C GLN A 228 -1.11 10.84 12.41
N ALA A 229 -0.92 11.97 11.74
CA ALA A 229 0.26 12.19 10.89
C ALA A 229 1.56 12.23 11.75
N LYS A 230 2.01 11.06 12.22
CA LYS A 230 3.24 10.82 12.98
C LYS A 230 4.40 10.82 12.00
N VAL A 231 4.85 12.02 11.65
CA VAL A 231 5.90 12.26 10.65
C VAL A 231 7.22 11.57 11.07
N PRO A 232 7.71 10.57 10.31
CA PRO A 232 9.13 10.22 10.34
C PRO A 232 9.83 11.22 9.40
N CYS A 233 10.65 12.11 9.95
CA CYS A 233 11.44 13.03 9.13
C CYS A 233 12.47 12.20 8.32
N GLY A 234 12.34 12.17 6.97
CA GLY A 234 12.96 11.09 6.20
C GLY A 234 12.83 11.09 4.67
N GLY A 235 12.97 12.24 3.97
CA GLY A 235 12.96 12.25 2.49
C GLY A 235 13.52 13.54 1.86
N SER A 236 14.35 13.40 0.83
CA SER A 236 15.03 14.53 0.15
C SER A 236 14.13 15.25 -0.86
N PHE A 237 13.87 16.54 -0.60
CA PHE A 237 13.11 17.45 -1.48
C PHE A 237 13.90 18.70 -1.91
N ALA A 238 15.23 18.68 -1.76
CA ALA A 238 16.13 19.78 -2.14
C ALA A 238 15.92 20.39 -3.55
N PRO A 239 15.49 19.66 -4.61
CA PRO A 239 15.29 20.28 -5.92
C PRO A 239 13.93 20.96 -6.11
N VAL A 240 12.98 20.89 -5.15
CA VAL A 240 11.61 21.39 -5.35
C VAL A 240 11.45 22.85 -4.94
N PHE A 241 11.96 23.28 -3.77
CA PHE A 241 12.06 24.72 -3.43
C PHE A 241 13.24 25.04 -2.48
N PRO A 242 14.04 26.08 -2.77
CA PRO A 242 14.97 26.65 -1.80
C PRO A 242 14.29 27.70 -0.91
N ASP A 243 14.48 27.59 0.40
CA ASP A 243 14.39 28.77 1.27
C ASP A 243 15.53 29.75 0.89
N PRO A 244 15.27 31.04 0.61
CA PRO A 244 16.30 31.96 0.14
C PRO A 244 17.38 32.35 1.17
N VAL A 245 17.26 31.92 2.43
CA VAL A 245 18.05 32.40 3.57
C VAL A 245 18.80 31.28 4.30
N LEU A 246 18.23 30.07 4.43
CA LEU A 246 18.81 28.99 5.25
C LEU A 246 19.15 27.68 4.51
N GLY A 247 18.51 27.36 3.39
CA GLY A 247 18.76 26.09 2.67
C GLY A 247 18.24 24.84 3.41
N SER A 248 18.82 23.68 3.12
CA SER A 248 18.48 22.41 3.80
C SER A 248 19.20 22.32 5.16
N VAL A 249 18.61 21.64 6.15
CA VAL A 249 19.20 21.47 7.51
C VAL A 249 19.13 20.04 8.03
N CYS A 250 20.13 19.58 8.78
CA CYS A 250 20.09 18.29 9.48
C CYS A 250 18.95 18.27 10.52
N LEU A 251 18.23 17.15 10.61
CA LEU A 251 16.96 17.03 11.33
C LEU A 251 17.06 17.18 12.85
N ASP A 252 18.22 16.82 13.38
CA ASP A 252 18.50 16.60 14.79
C ASP A 252 19.11 17.81 15.49
N ASP A 253 19.84 18.66 14.76
CA ASP A 253 20.52 19.84 15.29
C ASP A 253 20.19 21.15 14.55
N GLY A 254 19.46 21.09 13.44
CA GLY A 254 19.11 22.25 12.62
C GLY A 254 20.30 22.90 11.90
N SER A 255 21.45 22.24 11.83
CA SER A 255 22.65 22.75 11.16
C SER A 255 22.46 22.76 9.62
N PRO A 256 22.92 23.80 8.88
CA PRO A 256 22.83 23.82 7.42
C PRO A 256 23.60 22.67 6.77
N CYS A 257 22.92 21.93 5.90
CA CYS A 257 23.43 20.78 5.16
C CYS A 257 23.31 21.02 3.64
N MET A 258 24.20 20.42 2.85
CA MET A 258 24.07 20.36 1.39
C MET A 258 24.13 18.91 0.86
N THR A 259 24.66 17.98 1.66
CA THR A 259 24.80 16.55 1.38
C THR A 259 24.64 15.74 2.66
N ASN A 260 24.39 14.42 2.55
CA ASN A 260 24.37 13.52 3.70
C ASN A 260 25.71 13.44 4.47
N ALA A 261 26.82 13.89 3.87
CA ALA A 261 28.11 13.94 4.52
C ALA A 261 28.23 15.07 5.56
N ASP A 262 27.32 16.06 5.52
CA ASP A 262 27.30 17.18 6.46
C ASP A 262 26.61 16.80 7.79
N CYS A 263 25.76 15.77 7.82
CA CYS A 263 25.13 15.24 9.03
C CYS A 263 25.92 14.02 9.56
N LEU A 264 26.86 14.26 10.48
CA LEU A 264 27.78 13.23 10.98
C LEU A 264 27.15 12.35 12.09
N ARG A 265 27.57 11.08 12.13
CA ARG A 265 27.10 10.02 13.04
C ARG A 265 28.21 9.09 13.51
N CYS A 266 27.95 8.39 14.61
CA CYS A 266 28.84 7.37 15.15
C CYS A 266 28.73 6.03 14.39
N THR A 267 29.84 5.49 13.91
CA THR A 267 29.84 4.35 12.96
C THR A 267 29.16 3.07 13.44
N ASN A 268 29.11 2.84 14.76
CA ASN A 268 28.48 1.65 15.35
C ASN A 268 27.15 1.98 16.06
N ASP A 269 26.78 3.26 16.15
CA ASP A 269 25.48 3.73 16.63
C ASP A 269 25.01 4.93 15.80
N PRO A 270 24.35 4.70 14.66
CA PRO A 270 23.95 5.76 13.74
C PRO A 270 22.81 6.65 14.27
N THR A 271 22.30 6.39 15.48
CA THR A 271 21.33 7.27 16.15
C THR A 271 21.99 8.47 16.84
N VAL A 272 23.29 8.39 17.13
CA VAL A 272 24.06 9.42 17.85
C VAL A 272 24.71 10.40 16.88
N ALA A 273 24.25 11.66 16.93
CA ALA A 273 24.89 12.80 16.30
C ALA A 273 26.27 13.08 16.91
N CYS A 274 27.24 13.49 16.09
CA CYS A 274 28.59 13.78 16.55
C CYS A 274 29.22 14.94 15.76
N SER A 275 30.15 15.65 16.38
CA SER A 275 31.07 16.57 15.69
C SER A 275 32.51 16.04 15.73
N THR A 276 32.81 15.14 16.66
CA THR A 276 34.12 14.54 16.88
C THR A 276 33.99 13.08 17.35
N ASN A 277 35.07 12.30 17.26
CA ASN A 277 35.10 10.93 17.77
C ASN A 277 34.85 10.82 19.29
N ALA A 278 34.99 11.90 20.06
CA ALA A 278 34.76 11.88 21.51
C ALA A 278 33.27 11.72 21.84
N ASP A 279 32.39 12.28 21.01
CA ASP A 279 30.93 12.28 21.18
C ASP A 279 30.36 10.85 21.06
N CYS A 280 31.08 9.96 20.38
CA CYS A 280 30.66 8.58 20.12
C CYS A 280 30.93 7.59 21.24
N GLY A 281 31.86 7.89 22.17
CA GLY A 281 32.23 6.96 23.25
C GLY A 281 32.57 5.54 22.76
N ALA A 282 31.72 4.55 23.09
CA ALA A 282 31.87 3.17 22.63
C ALA A 282 31.23 2.89 21.24
N GLY A 283 30.40 3.81 20.73
CA GLY A 283 29.69 3.76 19.45
C GLY A 283 30.55 3.96 18.20
N GLY A 284 31.89 3.86 18.31
CA GLY A 284 32.82 3.92 17.18
C GLY A 284 33.38 5.32 16.90
N THR A 285 33.58 5.66 15.63
CA THR A 285 34.13 6.96 15.20
C THR A 285 33.04 7.84 14.60
N CYS A 286 33.23 9.15 14.68
CA CYS A 286 32.37 10.11 14.01
C CYS A 286 32.69 10.12 12.50
N ALA A 287 31.70 9.81 11.67
CA ALA A 287 31.82 9.71 10.22
C ALA A 287 30.55 10.22 9.53
N ALA A 288 30.59 10.36 8.20
CA ALA A 288 29.38 10.61 7.42
C ALA A 288 28.32 9.52 7.70
N ALA A 289 27.06 9.92 7.87
CA ALA A 289 25.99 8.97 8.12
C ALA A 289 25.88 7.94 6.98
N PRO A 290 25.73 6.63 7.28
CA PRO A 290 25.33 5.66 6.26
C PRO A 290 23.95 6.06 5.70
N GLU A 291 23.61 5.59 4.48
CA GLU A 291 22.54 6.16 3.64
C GLU A 291 21.11 6.15 4.23
N GLN A 292 20.87 5.61 5.43
CA GLN A 292 19.62 5.71 6.20
C GLN A 292 19.92 5.76 7.71
N PRO A 293 19.15 6.50 8.55
CA PRO A 293 17.97 7.30 8.24
C PRO A 293 18.20 8.79 8.60
N VAL A 294 19.02 9.50 7.82
CA VAL A 294 19.25 10.95 8.01
C VAL A 294 19.04 11.66 6.68
N THR A 295 18.11 12.61 6.63
CA THR A 295 17.77 13.42 5.44
C THR A 295 17.25 14.78 5.86
N CYS A 296 17.69 15.87 5.25
CA CYS A 296 17.26 17.21 5.67
C CYS A 296 15.79 17.54 5.28
N GLY A 297 14.92 17.97 6.24
CA GLY A 297 13.46 18.20 6.05
C GLY A 297 12.63 18.47 7.34
N MET A 298 11.30 18.62 7.27
CA MET A 298 10.38 19.09 8.36
C MET A 298 8.92 18.59 8.13
N TYR A 299 7.89 18.66 9.00
CA TYR A 299 7.69 18.54 10.49
C TYR A 299 6.16 18.48 10.82
N CYS A 300 5.74 17.93 11.98
CA CYS A 300 4.46 18.20 12.69
C CYS A 300 4.52 17.79 14.20
N HIS A 301 3.59 18.23 15.09
CA HIS A 301 3.84 18.50 16.54
C HIS A 301 2.90 17.81 17.61
N CYS A 302 3.30 17.78 18.91
CA CYS A 302 2.54 17.24 20.08
C CYS A 302 2.63 18.11 21.39
N GLY A 303 2.07 17.66 22.55
CA GLY A 303 1.96 18.39 23.86
C GLY A 303 2.41 17.63 25.13
N TYR A 304 2.24 18.18 26.36
CA TYR A 304 2.90 17.70 27.61
C TYR A 304 2.08 17.75 28.93
N CYS A 305 2.37 16.86 29.89
CA CYS A 305 1.67 16.74 31.18
C CYS A 305 2.12 17.78 32.21
N GLY A 306 1.18 18.47 32.87
CA GLY A 306 1.46 19.28 34.07
C GLY A 306 2.44 20.46 33.90
N GLY A 307 2.89 20.74 32.67
CA GLY A 307 3.98 21.69 32.39
C GLY A 307 5.38 21.06 32.34
N ASP A 308 5.50 19.75 32.55
CA ASP A 308 6.76 19.02 32.45
C ASP A 308 7.00 18.58 31.00
N ILE A 309 7.96 19.24 30.34
CA ILE A 309 8.29 19.01 28.93
C ILE A 309 8.85 17.60 28.65
N ASP A 310 9.36 16.92 29.68
CA ASP A 310 9.89 15.56 29.61
C ASP A 310 8.79 14.48 29.82
N GLN A 311 7.53 14.88 30.08
CA GLN A 311 6.35 14.00 30.10
C GLN A 311 5.38 14.35 28.96
N PRO A 312 5.68 13.96 27.71
CA PRO A 312 4.79 14.17 26.57
C PRO A 312 3.51 13.34 26.71
N CYS A 313 2.39 13.88 26.24
CA CYS A 313 1.07 13.27 26.37
C CYS A 313 0.22 13.47 25.12
N PHE A 314 -0.74 12.56 24.94
CA PHE A 314 -1.71 12.58 23.85
C PHE A 314 -3.13 12.76 24.40
N SER A 315 -3.33 12.50 25.68
CA SER A 315 -4.57 12.66 26.44
C SER A 315 -4.29 12.83 27.95
N ASP A 316 -5.29 13.27 28.72
CA ASP A 316 -5.23 13.30 30.19
C ASP A 316 -4.97 11.92 30.83
N ALA A 317 -5.19 10.82 30.11
CA ALA A 317 -4.97 9.46 30.61
C ALA A 317 -3.48 9.05 30.59
N ASP A 318 -2.65 9.76 29.81
CA ASP A 318 -1.19 9.54 29.76
C ASP A 318 -0.46 10.25 30.91
N CYS A 319 -1.17 11.12 31.64
CA CYS A 319 -0.63 11.89 32.75
C CYS A 319 -0.86 11.21 34.10
N THR A 320 0.13 11.29 34.99
CA THR A 320 -0.01 10.79 36.35
C THR A 320 -0.92 11.73 37.15
N ALA A 321 -2.04 11.24 37.69
CA ALA A 321 -2.97 12.08 38.45
C ALA A 321 -2.24 12.80 39.61
N PRO A 322 -2.41 14.13 39.77
CA PRO A 322 -3.53 14.94 39.29
C PRO A 322 -3.30 15.67 37.95
N ASP A 323 -2.17 15.45 37.28
CA ASP A 323 -1.78 16.24 36.11
C ASP A 323 -2.66 15.96 34.88
N LYS A 324 -2.76 16.97 34.02
CA LYS A 324 -3.52 16.96 32.77
C LYS A 324 -2.62 17.24 31.60
N CYS A 325 -3.05 16.81 30.41
CA CYS A 325 -2.31 17.04 29.18
C CYS A 325 -2.56 18.46 28.68
N VAL A 326 -1.51 19.28 28.63
CA VAL A 326 -1.57 20.69 28.27
C VAL A 326 -0.84 20.90 26.95
N SER A 327 -1.58 21.31 25.92
CA SER A 327 -0.99 21.87 24.70
C SER A 327 -0.43 23.26 25.00
N GLY A 328 0.80 23.52 24.56
CA GLY A 328 1.53 24.73 24.93
C GLY A 328 0.93 26.03 24.36
N GLU A 329 0.74 27.01 25.24
CA GLU A 329 0.65 28.46 25.01
C GLU A 329 0.96 29.14 26.37
N PRO A 330 1.62 30.31 26.45
CA PRO A 330 1.00 31.56 26.02
C PRO A 330 1.99 32.62 25.46
N PHE A 331 2.28 32.60 24.17
CA PHE A 331 2.98 33.71 23.48
C PHE A 331 2.42 34.04 22.07
N GLY A 332 1.10 34.05 21.93
CA GLY A 332 0.44 35.31 21.55
C GLY A 332 0.72 35.89 20.15
N VAL A 333 0.98 35.05 19.15
CA VAL A 333 0.90 35.46 17.74
C VAL A 333 -0.51 35.17 17.23
N LEU A 334 -1.36 36.21 17.24
CA LEU A 334 -2.76 36.10 16.83
C LEU A 334 -2.94 36.29 15.32
N GLN A 335 -3.84 35.47 14.75
CA GLN A 335 -4.50 35.53 13.43
C GLN A 335 -3.95 34.68 12.27
N GLN A 336 -4.74 33.64 11.97
CA GLN A 336 -4.88 32.98 10.66
C GLN A 336 -5.18 33.99 9.55
N ALA A 337 -4.76 33.68 8.31
CA ALA A 337 -5.03 34.54 7.14
C ALA A 337 -5.53 33.84 5.87
N ALA A 338 -5.55 32.49 5.79
CA ALA A 338 -5.96 31.77 4.59
C ALA A 338 -6.51 30.36 4.89
N PRO A 339 -7.40 29.81 4.02
CA PRO A 339 -7.81 28.39 4.06
C PRO A 339 -6.67 27.44 3.66
N ASN A 340 -6.94 26.12 3.72
CA ASN A 340 -6.10 25.10 3.05
C ASN A 340 -5.70 25.61 1.67
N ASN A 341 -4.42 25.48 1.33
CA ASN A 341 -3.90 25.90 0.04
C ASN A 341 -3.11 24.73 -0.55
N CYS A 342 -3.68 24.05 -1.55
CA CYS A 342 -3.03 22.96 -2.28
C CYS A 342 -1.69 23.37 -2.95
N ALA A 343 -1.35 24.66 -2.98
CA ALA A 343 -0.03 25.17 -3.39
C ALA A 343 0.98 25.32 -2.23
N SER A 344 0.68 24.86 -1.01
CA SER A 344 1.59 24.92 0.16
C SER A 344 1.43 23.73 1.12
N LEU A 345 2.55 23.24 1.65
CA LEU A 345 2.72 21.99 2.41
C LEU A 345 2.08 21.91 3.82
N PHE A 346 1.09 22.75 4.16
CA PHE A 346 0.52 22.82 5.52
C PHE A 346 -0.88 22.20 5.61
N CYS A 347 -1.08 21.29 6.58
CA CYS A 347 -2.40 20.72 6.94
C CYS A 347 -2.76 21.14 8.39
N GLY A 348 -4.01 21.54 8.63
CA GLY A 348 -4.40 22.43 9.74
C GLY A 348 -4.81 21.80 11.08
N THR A 349 -5.22 22.66 12.03
CA THR A 349 -5.41 22.34 13.46
C THR A 349 -6.78 22.79 14.04
N VAL A 350 -7.88 22.16 13.56
CA VAL A 350 -9.24 22.01 14.18
C VAL A 350 -10.11 23.27 14.46
N ASN A 351 -11.46 23.31 14.38
CA ASN A 351 -12.55 22.33 14.15
C ASN A 351 -13.89 23.07 13.84
N PRO A 352 -14.96 22.42 13.32
CA PRO A 352 -15.03 21.38 12.31
C PRO A 352 -15.68 21.93 11.00
N GLU A 353 -15.24 21.50 9.83
CA GLU A 353 -16.02 21.65 8.60
C GLU A 353 -16.22 20.28 7.95
N GLU A 354 -17.43 20.06 7.45
CA GLU A 354 -17.91 18.76 6.96
C GLU A 354 -17.13 18.36 5.70
N CYS A 355 -16.24 17.37 5.81
CA CYS A 355 -15.91 16.50 4.69
C CYS A 355 -17.26 16.01 4.12
N CYS A 356 -17.52 16.31 2.85
CA CYS A 356 -18.88 16.37 2.31
C CYS A 356 -19.67 15.09 2.61
N SER A 357 -20.69 15.18 3.47
CA SER A 357 -21.66 14.11 3.62
C SER A 357 -22.69 14.18 2.49
N ASP A 358 -23.23 13.03 2.10
CA ASP A 358 -24.30 12.92 1.09
C ASP A 358 -25.54 13.76 1.46
N ASP A 359 -25.72 14.08 2.74
CA ASP A 359 -26.85 14.84 3.28
C ASP A 359 -26.69 16.37 3.25
N THR A 360 -25.49 16.93 3.01
CA THR A 360 -25.26 18.40 3.04
C THR A 360 -24.32 18.97 1.95
N PRO A 361 -24.67 18.88 0.65
CA PRO A 361 -23.84 19.43 -0.43
C PRO A 361 -23.73 20.97 -0.45
N ASP A 362 -24.72 21.69 0.07
CA ASP A 362 -24.83 23.16 -0.03
C ASP A 362 -23.96 23.95 0.98
N ARG A 363 -23.17 23.28 1.83
CA ARG A 363 -22.37 23.93 2.87
C ARG A 363 -20.93 24.29 2.49
N CYS A 364 -20.51 23.99 1.26
CA CYS A 364 -19.27 24.54 0.72
C CYS A 364 -19.37 26.08 0.68
N ILE A 365 -18.61 26.80 1.51
CA ILE A 365 -18.66 28.27 1.54
C ILE A 365 -18.27 28.82 0.16
N ALA A 366 -19.24 29.45 -0.50
CA ALA A 366 -19.06 30.04 -1.82
C ALA A 366 -18.00 31.15 -1.79
N GLY A 367 -16.81 30.88 -2.34
CA GLY A 367 -15.76 31.87 -2.57
C GLY A 367 -14.37 31.56 -2.02
N GLN A 368 -14.17 30.50 -1.23
CA GLN A 368 -12.85 30.10 -0.70
C GLN A 368 -12.51 28.61 -0.90
N ALA A 369 -12.96 28.02 -2.01
CA ALA A 369 -12.36 26.77 -2.47
C ALA A 369 -10.90 27.02 -2.87
N THR A 370 -10.00 26.09 -2.54
CA THR A 370 -8.80 25.84 -3.34
C THR A 370 -9.20 25.74 -4.81
N ASN A 371 -8.31 26.16 -5.73
CA ASN A 371 -8.59 26.10 -7.17
C ASN A 371 -9.16 24.71 -7.50
N LYS A 372 -10.45 24.65 -7.84
CA LYS A 372 -11.14 23.39 -8.06
C LYS A 372 -10.51 22.74 -9.29
N THR A 373 -9.66 21.75 -9.04
CA THR A 373 -9.09 20.88 -10.07
C THR A 373 -10.21 19.94 -10.48
N GLY A 374 -10.82 20.18 -11.63
CA GLY A 374 -11.82 19.27 -12.17
C GLY A 374 -11.16 18.04 -12.76
N GLU A 375 -11.92 16.96 -12.87
CA GLU A 375 -11.56 15.73 -13.57
C GLU A 375 -12.60 15.43 -14.66
N CYS A 376 -12.19 14.81 -15.74
CA CYS A 376 -13.13 14.44 -16.80
C CYS A 376 -13.96 13.21 -16.42
N ALA A 377 -15.28 13.28 -16.61
CA ALA A 377 -16.22 12.25 -16.12
C ALA A 377 -15.95 10.81 -16.60
N GLN A 378 -15.21 10.63 -17.70
CA GLN A 378 -14.82 9.33 -18.28
C GLN A 378 -13.29 9.17 -18.39
N ALA A 379 -12.53 10.04 -17.72
CA ALA A 379 -11.07 10.00 -17.63
C ALA A 379 -10.65 10.78 -16.37
N SER A 380 -10.81 10.13 -15.20
CA SER A 380 -10.55 10.69 -13.86
C SER A 380 -9.17 11.37 -13.75
N TYR A 381 -8.16 10.74 -14.33
CA TYR A 381 -6.78 11.20 -14.40
C TYR A 381 -6.54 12.50 -15.18
N LEU A 382 -7.53 12.96 -15.96
CA LEU A 382 -7.40 14.09 -16.86
C LEU A 382 -7.98 15.36 -16.24
N VAL A 383 -7.09 16.25 -15.82
CA VAL A 383 -7.44 17.51 -15.17
C VAL A 383 -8.12 18.48 -16.15
N CYS A 384 -9.21 19.09 -15.70
CA CYS A 384 -9.98 20.07 -16.44
C CYS A 384 -10.29 21.33 -15.61
N GLN A 385 -10.50 22.45 -16.30
CA GLN A 385 -11.09 23.68 -15.76
C GLN A 385 -12.45 23.98 -16.42
N SER A 386 -12.79 23.25 -17.48
CA SER A 386 -14.02 23.35 -18.26
C SER A 386 -14.25 22.08 -19.08
N ASP A 387 -15.48 21.84 -19.54
CA ASP A 387 -15.81 20.71 -20.44
C ASP A 387 -14.97 20.71 -21.74
N ALA A 388 -14.43 21.86 -22.14
CA ALA A 388 -13.58 21.97 -23.33
C ALA A 388 -12.24 21.24 -23.18
N ASP A 389 -11.75 21.08 -21.95
CA ASP A 389 -10.49 20.40 -21.67
C ASP A 389 -10.63 18.86 -21.78
N CYS A 390 -11.84 18.34 -21.58
CA CYS A 390 -12.15 16.91 -21.59
C CYS A 390 -12.45 16.34 -22.99
N GLY A 391 -12.96 17.17 -23.91
CA GLY A 391 -13.29 16.74 -25.28
C GLY A 391 -14.26 15.56 -25.31
N PRO A 392 -13.87 14.36 -25.77
CA PRO A 392 -14.74 13.18 -25.80
C PRO A 392 -14.93 12.49 -24.45
N THR A 393 -14.17 12.84 -23.40
CA THR A 393 -14.16 12.12 -22.10
C THR A 393 -15.23 12.62 -21.11
N GLY A 394 -16.32 13.20 -21.62
CA GLY A 394 -17.44 13.71 -20.83
C GLY A 394 -17.25 15.12 -20.28
N PRO A 395 -18.17 15.61 -19.43
CA PRO A 395 -18.07 16.92 -18.80
C PRO A 395 -16.96 16.97 -17.74
N CYS A 396 -16.56 18.19 -17.38
CA CYS A 396 -15.62 18.47 -16.31
C CYS A 396 -16.32 18.41 -14.96
N VAL A 397 -15.94 17.44 -14.13
CA VAL A 397 -16.50 17.18 -12.79
C VAL A 397 -15.54 17.70 -11.74
N PHE A 398 -15.95 18.77 -11.05
CA PHE A 398 -15.17 19.30 -9.93
C PHE A 398 -15.39 18.48 -8.66
N LYS A 399 -14.44 17.60 -8.34
CA LYS A 399 -14.36 16.95 -7.03
C LYS A 399 -13.86 17.94 -5.96
N ASN A 400 -14.32 17.74 -4.73
CA ASN A 400 -13.70 18.35 -3.56
C ASN A 400 -12.73 17.32 -2.97
N THR A 401 -11.47 17.27 -3.44
CA THR A 401 -10.45 16.40 -2.84
C THR A 401 -9.84 17.08 -1.61
N PRO A 402 -10.02 16.53 -0.39
CA PRO A 402 -9.34 17.06 0.79
C PRO A 402 -7.84 16.76 0.69
N CYS A 403 -7.00 17.68 1.19
CA CYS A 403 -5.62 17.32 1.51
C CYS A 403 -5.63 16.32 2.68
N PHE A 404 -4.56 15.51 2.85
CA PHE A 404 -4.54 14.54 3.95
C PHE A 404 -4.76 15.22 5.31
N GLU A 405 -5.79 14.76 6.00
CA GLU A 405 -6.21 15.29 7.29
C GLU A 405 -5.15 15.06 8.38
N HIS A 406 -5.18 15.87 9.44
CA HIS A 406 -4.31 15.74 10.61
C HIS A 406 -4.33 14.32 11.23
N VAL A 407 -5.46 13.62 11.09
CA VAL A 407 -5.61 12.21 11.44
C VAL A 407 -6.11 11.45 10.23
N ILE A 408 -5.32 10.49 9.77
CA ILE A 408 -5.71 9.59 8.68
C ILE A 408 -6.31 8.35 9.35
N ALA A 409 -7.63 8.36 9.47
CA ALA A 409 -8.39 7.18 9.86
C ALA A 409 -8.91 6.45 8.61
N ARG A 410 -8.77 5.14 8.60
CA ARG A 410 -9.42 4.26 7.63
C ARG A 410 -9.96 3.05 8.39
N THR A 411 -11.19 2.68 8.10
CA THR A 411 -11.90 1.59 8.78
C THR A 411 -12.12 0.46 7.79
N GLY A 412 -11.46 -0.67 8.02
CA GLY A 412 -11.72 -1.93 7.36
C GLY A 412 -13.09 -2.51 7.73
N THR A 413 -13.36 -3.72 7.29
CA THR A 413 -14.54 -4.48 7.72
C THR A 413 -14.16 -5.97 7.75
N PRO A 414 -14.25 -6.64 8.91
CA PRO A 414 -14.00 -8.07 8.98
C PRO A 414 -15.07 -8.83 8.22
N SER A 415 -14.68 -9.92 7.56
CA SER A 415 -15.60 -10.86 6.93
C SER A 415 -15.21 -12.27 7.35
N PRO A 416 -16.05 -12.99 8.11
CA PRO A 416 -15.78 -14.38 8.46
C PRO A 416 -15.74 -15.26 7.21
N LEU A 417 -15.10 -16.43 7.32
CA LEU A 417 -15.21 -17.46 6.28
C LEU A 417 -16.65 -18.01 6.24
N GLY A 418 -17.14 -18.23 5.03
CA GLY A 418 -18.49 -18.72 4.79
C GLY A 418 -18.81 -18.83 3.31
N LYS A 419 -20.09 -18.76 2.99
CA LYS A 419 -20.60 -18.82 1.60
C LYS A 419 -20.92 -17.42 1.11
N TYR A 420 -20.28 -16.96 0.04
CA TYR A 420 -20.44 -15.59 -0.49
C TYR A 420 -20.60 -15.55 -2.02
N CYS A 421 -21.30 -14.53 -2.51
CA CYS A 421 -21.40 -14.26 -3.94
C CYS A 421 -20.09 -13.64 -4.47
N VAL A 422 -19.40 -14.41 -5.31
CA VAL A 422 -18.21 -13.99 -6.07
C VAL A 422 -18.67 -13.29 -7.34
N ASP A 423 -17.92 -12.28 -7.79
CA ASP A 423 -18.22 -11.40 -8.93
C ASP A 423 -19.52 -10.56 -8.81
N ASP A 424 -20.25 -10.65 -7.70
CA ASP A 424 -21.45 -9.85 -7.44
C ASP A 424 -21.09 -8.48 -6.82
N PRO A 425 -21.42 -7.35 -7.49
CA PRO A 425 -21.21 -6.00 -6.93
C PRO A 425 -22.13 -5.68 -5.74
N ASN A 426 -23.25 -6.39 -5.57
CA ASN A 426 -24.07 -6.36 -4.35
C ASN A 426 -23.59 -7.38 -3.30
N GLY A 427 -22.41 -7.97 -3.51
CA GLY A 427 -21.98 -9.24 -2.92
C GLY A 427 -22.14 -9.34 -1.41
N GLY A 428 -22.86 -10.37 -0.99
CA GLY A 428 -23.10 -10.71 0.40
C GLY A 428 -23.04 -12.22 0.65
N ALA A 429 -23.38 -12.62 1.87
CA ALA A 429 -23.50 -14.03 2.22
C ALA A 429 -24.67 -14.68 1.47
N CYS A 430 -24.48 -15.91 1.00
CA CYS A 430 -25.42 -16.63 0.15
C CYS A 430 -25.65 -18.07 0.63
N THR A 431 -26.71 -18.69 0.14
CA THR A 431 -26.99 -20.12 0.33
C THR A 431 -26.99 -20.88 -0.99
N THR A 432 -27.35 -20.21 -2.08
CA THR A 432 -27.39 -20.75 -3.44
C THR A 432 -27.06 -19.65 -4.46
N ASN A 433 -26.76 -20.03 -5.71
CA ASN A 433 -26.55 -19.08 -6.80
C ASN A 433 -27.77 -18.19 -7.10
N ALA A 434 -28.97 -18.52 -6.59
CA ALA A 434 -30.17 -17.68 -6.75
C ALA A 434 -30.17 -16.45 -5.81
N ASP A 435 -29.30 -16.43 -4.79
CA ASP A 435 -29.11 -15.29 -3.89
C ASP A 435 -28.16 -14.24 -4.50
N CYS A 436 -27.45 -14.58 -5.59
CA CYS A 436 -26.49 -13.72 -6.27
C CYS A 436 -27.12 -13.04 -7.50
N SER A 437 -26.87 -11.74 -7.65
CA SER A 437 -27.32 -10.90 -8.77
C SER A 437 -26.61 -11.29 -10.07
N VAL A 438 -25.32 -11.62 -9.95
CA VAL A 438 -24.42 -12.17 -10.97
C VAL A 438 -23.39 -13.07 -10.27
N GLY A 439 -22.63 -13.86 -11.03
CA GLY A 439 -21.59 -14.73 -10.48
C GLY A 439 -22.14 -16.00 -9.80
N ALA A 440 -21.43 -16.48 -8.78
CA ALA A 440 -21.73 -17.76 -8.11
C ALA A 440 -21.60 -17.65 -6.59
N CYS A 441 -22.39 -18.45 -5.87
CA CYS A 441 -22.27 -18.65 -4.44
C CYS A 441 -21.16 -19.66 -4.16
N VAL A 442 -20.05 -19.21 -3.56
CA VAL A 442 -18.85 -20.01 -3.33
C VAL A 442 -18.58 -20.14 -1.83
N ASP A 443 -18.27 -21.36 -1.43
CA ASP A 443 -17.94 -21.76 -0.06
C ASP A 443 -16.52 -21.30 0.33
N ASP A 444 -16.18 -21.38 1.61
CA ASP A 444 -14.80 -21.17 2.11
C ASP A 444 -14.19 -19.85 1.61
N THR A 445 -15.06 -18.85 1.54
CA THR A 445 -14.82 -17.52 0.98
C THR A 445 -15.06 -16.48 2.06
N SER A 446 -14.36 -15.36 2.00
CA SER A 446 -14.71 -14.13 2.73
C SER A 446 -14.52 -12.91 1.83
N LYS A 447 -15.20 -11.81 2.13
CA LYS A 447 -15.07 -10.53 1.41
C LYS A 447 -14.56 -9.41 2.33
N PRO A 448 -13.37 -9.56 2.95
CA PRO A 448 -12.86 -8.57 3.89
C PRO A 448 -12.52 -7.27 3.16
N LYS A 449 -12.86 -6.14 3.79
CA LYS A 449 -12.29 -4.85 3.43
C LYS A 449 -11.11 -4.61 4.36
N THR A 450 -9.88 -4.71 3.83
CA THR A 450 -8.68 -4.38 4.61
C THR A 450 -8.21 -2.97 4.29
N THR A 451 -7.48 -2.38 5.23
CA THR A 451 -6.91 -1.06 5.06
C THR A 451 -5.52 -0.98 5.65
N ALA A 452 -4.66 -0.17 5.05
CA ALA A 452 -3.33 0.12 5.56
C ALA A 452 -2.95 1.58 5.35
N LEU A 453 -2.11 2.08 6.25
CA LEU A 453 -1.47 3.39 6.16
C LEU A 453 0.04 3.20 5.94
N PHE A 454 0.64 4.08 5.15
CA PHE A 454 2.05 4.06 4.80
C PHE A 454 2.56 5.47 4.46
N CYS A 455 3.84 5.57 4.14
CA CYS A 455 4.44 6.80 3.62
C CYS A 455 5.19 6.48 2.32
N ILE A 456 5.15 7.43 1.39
CA ILE A 456 5.74 7.35 0.06
C ILE A 456 6.95 8.29 0.03
N PRO A 457 8.19 7.77 -0.09
CA PRO A 457 9.39 8.58 -0.31
C PRO A 457 9.39 9.29 -1.67
N PRO A 458 10.16 10.39 -1.84
CA PRO A 458 10.29 11.07 -3.12
C PRO A 458 11.06 10.23 -4.17
N THR A 459 10.71 10.45 -5.45
CA THR A 459 11.43 9.92 -6.62
C THR A 459 12.52 10.89 -7.10
N SER A 460 13.31 10.52 -8.11
CA SER A 460 14.19 11.46 -8.83
C SER A 460 13.44 12.34 -9.84
N SER A 461 12.13 12.12 -10.06
CA SER A 461 11.30 12.91 -10.98
C SER A 461 10.57 14.03 -10.27
N SER A 462 10.91 15.28 -10.60
CA SER A 462 10.18 16.45 -10.11
C SER A 462 8.72 16.49 -10.55
N ALA A 463 8.39 15.92 -11.72
CA ALA A 463 7.01 15.79 -12.20
C ALA A 463 6.16 14.90 -11.26
N ILE A 464 6.64 13.70 -10.94
CA ILE A 464 5.95 12.78 -10.02
C ILE A 464 5.84 13.41 -8.62
N ASN A 465 6.93 14.03 -8.15
CA ASN A 465 7.00 14.58 -6.81
C ASN A 465 6.14 15.83 -6.60
N THR A 466 5.99 16.67 -7.64
CA THR A 466 5.40 18.02 -7.50
C THR A 466 4.06 18.16 -8.23
N ALA A 467 3.95 17.66 -9.47
CA ALA A 467 2.70 17.70 -10.21
C ALA A 467 1.80 16.53 -9.79
N GLY A 468 2.32 15.29 -9.82
CA GLY A 468 1.59 14.12 -9.32
C GLY A 468 1.33 14.15 -7.81
N GLY A 469 2.11 14.90 -7.04
CA GLY A 469 1.93 15.10 -5.59
C GLY A 469 2.31 13.91 -4.69
N ILE A 470 2.78 12.81 -5.30
CA ILE A 470 2.77 11.44 -4.76
C ILE A 470 3.56 11.19 -3.45
N PRO A 471 4.66 11.88 -3.11
CA PRO A 471 5.35 11.60 -1.85
C PRO A 471 4.59 12.15 -0.64
N GLY A 472 4.83 11.59 0.55
CA GLY A 472 4.10 11.93 1.78
C GLY A 472 3.23 10.78 2.28
N PRO A 473 2.16 11.04 3.05
CA PRO A 473 1.27 9.98 3.52
C PRO A 473 0.57 9.26 2.36
N GLY A 474 0.27 7.99 2.58
CA GLY A 474 -0.57 7.17 1.73
C GLY A 474 -1.51 6.30 2.55
N ALA A 475 -2.72 6.10 2.06
CA ALA A 475 -3.70 5.19 2.62
C ALA A 475 -4.23 4.30 1.49
N ILE A 476 -4.52 3.04 1.81
CA ILE A 476 -5.07 2.10 0.84
C ILE A 476 -6.23 1.35 1.46
N VAL A 477 -7.31 1.21 0.68
CA VAL A 477 -8.51 0.47 1.03
C VAL A 477 -8.63 -0.68 0.03
N PHE A 478 -8.22 -1.86 0.47
CA PHE A 478 -8.35 -3.09 -0.30
C PHE A 478 -9.72 -3.71 -0.06
N LYS A 479 -10.58 -3.65 -1.07
CA LYS A 479 -11.72 -4.57 -1.17
C LYS A 479 -11.22 -5.85 -1.81
N SER A 480 -11.57 -6.99 -1.25
CA SER A 480 -11.01 -8.24 -1.75
C SER A 480 -11.90 -9.44 -1.48
N VAL A 481 -11.86 -10.42 -2.39
CA VAL A 481 -12.30 -11.78 -2.12
C VAL A 481 -11.13 -12.59 -1.61
N VAL A 482 -11.30 -13.28 -0.49
CA VAL A 482 -10.34 -14.24 0.03
C VAL A 482 -10.94 -15.64 -0.05
N PHE A 483 -10.30 -16.50 -0.83
CA PHE A 483 -10.60 -17.93 -0.92
C PHE A 483 -9.62 -18.72 -0.06
N THR A 484 -10.13 -19.64 0.76
CA THR A 484 -9.31 -20.69 1.40
C THR A 484 -9.46 -21.98 0.62
N CYS A 485 -8.40 -22.38 -0.10
CA CYS A 485 -8.28 -23.71 -0.70
C CYS A 485 -7.90 -24.71 0.40
N ARG A 486 -8.51 -25.89 0.40
CA ARG A 486 -8.21 -26.94 1.38
C ARG A 486 -8.25 -28.31 0.72
N CYS A 487 -7.09 -28.97 0.72
CA CYS A 487 -7.00 -30.37 0.34
C CYS A 487 -8.06 -31.25 1.02
N GLY A 488 -8.82 -31.96 0.22
CA GLY A 488 -9.97 -32.78 0.61
C GLY A 488 -11.32 -32.04 0.63
N ASP A 489 -11.45 -30.87 -0.03
CA ASP A 489 -12.71 -30.13 -0.13
C ASP A 489 -13.57 -30.53 -1.35
N GLY A 490 -13.05 -31.40 -2.21
CA GLY A 490 -13.69 -31.89 -3.43
C GLY A 490 -13.50 -31.01 -4.66
N LYS A 491 -12.65 -29.96 -4.59
CA LYS A 491 -12.36 -29.04 -5.69
C LYS A 491 -10.85 -28.81 -5.79
N VAL A 492 -10.26 -29.17 -6.93
CA VAL A 492 -8.86 -28.82 -7.22
C VAL A 492 -8.71 -27.30 -7.26
N GLY A 493 -8.05 -26.72 -6.25
CA GLY A 493 -7.86 -25.29 -6.09
C GLY A 493 -6.41 -24.88 -5.81
N CYS A 494 -6.12 -23.59 -5.98
CA CYS A 494 -4.78 -23.02 -5.73
C CYS A 494 -3.64 -23.81 -6.43
N ASP A 495 -2.80 -24.50 -5.66
CA ASP A 495 -1.60 -25.24 -6.11
C ASP A 495 -1.80 -26.78 -6.07
N GLU A 496 -3.03 -27.25 -5.86
CA GLU A 496 -3.39 -28.67 -5.75
C GLU A 496 -3.32 -29.37 -7.12
N GLN A 497 -2.82 -30.60 -7.14
CA GLN A 497 -2.73 -31.41 -8.37
C GLN A 497 -3.92 -32.35 -8.56
N CYS A 498 -4.60 -32.65 -7.45
CA CYS A 498 -5.79 -33.46 -7.36
C CYS A 498 -6.56 -33.06 -6.10
N ASP A 499 -7.82 -33.48 -6.03
CA ASP A 499 -8.64 -33.51 -4.80
C ASP A 499 -9.72 -34.58 -5.05
N ASP A 500 -9.80 -35.58 -4.18
CA ASP A 500 -10.79 -36.66 -4.23
C ASP A 500 -11.84 -36.59 -3.09
N GLY A 501 -11.92 -35.43 -2.42
CA GLY A 501 -12.86 -35.12 -1.36
C GLY A 501 -12.42 -35.60 0.02
N ASN A 502 -11.14 -35.98 0.21
CA ASN A 502 -10.58 -36.30 1.52
C ASN A 502 -9.04 -36.11 1.62
N GLN A 503 -8.41 -36.61 2.70
CA GLN A 503 -6.96 -36.46 2.97
C GLN A 503 -6.29 -37.83 3.28
N VAL A 504 -6.83 -38.95 2.81
CA VAL A 504 -6.34 -40.30 3.12
C VAL A 504 -5.44 -40.82 2.01
N ASN A 505 -4.12 -40.77 2.22
CA ASN A 505 -3.17 -41.36 1.26
C ASN A 505 -3.55 -42.81 0.87
N GLY A 506 -3.50 -43.12 -0.43
CA GLY A 506 -3.73 -44.44 -1.01
C GLY A 506 -4.99 -44.60 -1.87
N ASP A 507 -5.79 -43.55 -2.07
CA ASP A 507 -7.03 -43.58 -2.88
C ASP A 507 -6.99 -42.73 -4.17
N GLY A 508 -5.93 -41.96 -4.39
CA GLY A 508 -5.67 -41.23 -5.64
C GLY A 508 -4.97 -39.89 -5.45
N CYS A 509 -5.12 -39.28 -4.27
CA CYS A 509 -4.51 -38.01 -3.91
C CYS A 509 -3.86 -38.09 -2.52
N ASP A 510 -2.65 -37.58 -2.36
CA ASP A 510 -1.98 -37.56 -1.05
C ASP A 510 -2.59 -36.48 -0.12
N GLN A 511 -2.30 -36.57 1.17
CA GLN A 511 -2.75 -35.61 2.20
C GLN A 511 -2.22 -34.16 2.00
N ALA A 512 -1.40 -33.91 0.99
CA ALA A 512 -0.91 -32.60 0.55
C ALA A 512 -1.43 -32.21 -0.86
N CYS A 513 -2.44 -32.94 -1.33
CA CYS A 513 -3.11 -32.84 -2.62
C CYS A 513 -2.18 -32.92 -3.84
N ARG A 514 -1.28 -33.89 -3.80
CA ARG A 514 -0.42 -34.32 -4.92
C ARG A 514 -0.85 -35.69 -5.42
N ILE A 515 -0.65 -35.92 -6.72
CA ILE A 515 -0.94 -37.21 -7.33
C ILE A 515 0.09 -38.24 -6.83
N GLU A 516 -0.40 -39.40 -6.38
CA GLU A 516 0.39 -40.51 -5.79
C GLU A 516 1.18 -41.36 -6.79
#